data_AF-A0A937BBP4-F1
#
_entry.id   AF-A0A937BBP4-F1
#
_cell.length_a   1.000
_cell.length_b   1.000
_cell.length_c   1.000
_cell.angle_alpha   90.00
_cell.angle_beta   90.00
_cell.angle_gamma   90.00
#
_symmetry.space_group_name_H-M   'P 1'
#
loop_
_entity.id
_entity.type
_entity.pdbx_description
1 polymer ?
#
loop_
_entity_poly.entity_id
_entity_poly.type
_entity_poly.pdbx_seq_one_letter_code
_entity_poly.pdbx_strand_id
1 'polypeptide(L)'
;MMFMTPAGYNETTPNTTTDANDSDADPATGNSPLTNLVSGESDQTIDAGIYRPATIGDYVWNDTDGDGVQDPTETGLNGVTVILKDAATLAVLQTTVTTLVDQQYSMIL
;
A
#
# COMPACT_ATOMS: atom_id res chain seq x y z
N MET A 1 -21.32 7.21 14.43
CA MET A 1 -20.69 8.29 13.64
C MET A 1 -20.35 7.76 12.26
N MET A 2 -20.18 8.59 11.23
CA MET A 2 -19.72 8.14 9.90
C MET A 2 -18.38 8.79 9.56
N PHE A 3 -17.41 7.97 9.17
CA PHE A 3 -16.14 8.37 8.60
C PHE A 3 -16.22 8.30 7.08
N MET A 4 -15.68 9.30 6.40
CA MET A 4 -15.61 9.33 4.93
C MET A 4 -14.19 9.05 4.49
N THR A 5 -14.01 7.99 3.70
CA THR A 5 -12.72 7.67 3.10
C THR A 5 -12.49 8.51 1.83
N PRO A 6 -11.44 9.35 1.79
CA PRO A 6 -11.13 10.15 0.61
C PRO A 6 -10.74 9.29 -0.59
N ALA A 7 -10.96 9.82 -1.80
CA ALA A 7 -10.55 9.14 -3.03
C ALA A 7 -9.03 8.85 -3.01
N GLY A 8 -8.66 7.60 -3.31
CA GLY A 8 -7.27 7.14 -3.32
C GLY A 8 -6.72 6.67 -1.96
N TYR A 9 -7.56 6.61 -0.92
CA TYR A 9 -7.24 6.02 0.36
C TYR A 9 -8.03 4.72 0.59
N ASN A 10 -7.52 3.87 1.47
CA ASN A 10 -8.12 2.64 1.93
C ASN A 10 -8.30 2.69 3.45
N GLU A 11 -9.33 2.01 3.95
CA GLU A 11 -9.52 1.78 5.37
C GLU A 11 -8.65 0.61 5.85
N THR A 12 -8.13 0.70 7.06
CA THR A 12 -7.50 -0.43 7.74
C THR A 12 -8.56 -1.44 8.18
N THR A 13 -8.16 -2.70 8.37
CA THR A 13 -9.09 -3.73 8.84
C THR A 13 -9.55 -3.42 10.27
N PRO A 14 -10.87 -3.37 10.53
CA PRO A 14 -11.40 -3.04 11.85
C PRO A 14 -11.27 -4.19 12.84
N ASN A 15 -11.30 -3.90 14.14
CA ASN A 15 -11.33 -4.87 15.24
C ASN A 15 -10.18 -5.90 15.21
N THR A 16 -8.97 -5.48 14.83
CA THR A 16 -7.81 -6.38 14.69
C THR A 16 -6.88 -6.36 15.90
N THR A 17 -6.99 -5.38 16.80
CA THR A 17 -6.15 -5.27 17.98
C THR A 17 -6.98 -4.90 19.21
N THR A 18 -6.59 -3.86 19.96
CA THR A 18 -7.34 -3.33 21.10
C THR A 18 -8.14 -2.11 20.66
N ASP A 19 -9.32 -1.91 21.24
CA ASP A 19 -10.26 -0.82 20.91
C ASP A 19 -9.60 0.58 20.77
N ALA A 20 -8.52 0.88 21.49
CA ALA A 20 -7.83 2.18 21.42
C ALA A 20 -6.85 2.32 20.24
N ASN A 21 -6.61 1.25 19.47
CA ASN A 21 -5.53 1.13 18.50
C ASN A 21 -5.97 0.45 17.20
N ASP A 22 -7.24 0.14 17.04
CA ASP A 22 -7.81 -0.37 15.81
C ASP A 22 -9.03 0.43 15.37
N SER A 23 -9.36 0.23 14.10
CA SER A 23 -10.44 0.95 13.44
C SER A 23 -11.79 0.39 13.89
N ASP A 24 -12.73 1.27 14.23
CA ASP A 24 -14.13 0.88 14.53
C ASP A 24 -15.05 1.02 13.32
N ALA A 25 -14.63 1.79 12.31
CA ALA A 25 -15.43 2.02 11.11
C ALA A 25 -15.66 0.71 10.33
N ASP A 26 -16.93 0.46 9.97
CA ASP A 26 -17.31 -0.56 9.00
C ASP A 26 -16.82 -0.18 7.60
N PRO A 27 -15.92 -0.96 6.95
CA PRO A 27 -15.35 -0.62 5.65
C PRO A 27 -16.35 -0.50 4.50
N ALA A 28 -17.56 -1.07 4.66
CA ALA A 28 -18.61 -0.96 3.64
C ALA A 28 -19.42 0.32 3.77
N THR A 29 -19.53 0.88 4.97
CA THR A 29 -20.47 1.98 5.26
C THR A 29 -19.82 3.21 5.89
N GLY A 30 -18.57 3.12 6.34
CA GLY A 30 -17.85 4.12 7.11
C GLY A 30 -18.42 4.35 8.51
N ASN A 31 -19.41 3.57 8.96
CA ASN A 31 -20.08 3.82 10.23
C ASN A 31 -19.35 3.15 11.40
N SER A 32 -19.22 3.87 12.50
CA SER A 32 -18.85 3.30 13.80
C SER A 32 -20.01 2.48 14.38
N PRO A 33 -19.74 1.59 15.36
CA PRO A 33 -20.77 0.98 16.18
C PRO A 33 -21.63 2.02 16.91
N LEU A 34 -22.82 1.61 17.35
CA LEU A 34 -23.65 2.41 18.23
C LEU A 34 -23.01 2.43 19.63
N THR A 35 -22.66 3.62 20.11
CA THR A 35 -22.21 3.85 21.49
C THR A 35 -23.25 4.67 22.25
N ASN A 36 -23.32 4.47 23.57
CA ASN A 36 -24.26 5.15 24.45
C ASN A 36 -23.50 5.94 25.51
N LEU A 37 -23.26 7.23 25.24
CA LEU A 37 -22.57 8.12 26.17
C LEU A 37 -23.55 8.78 27.15
N VAL A 38 -23.22 8.79 28.43
CA VAL A 38 -23.94 9.59 29.44
C VAL A 38 -23.35 10.99 29.58
N SER A 39 -24.09 11.91 30.20
CA SER A 39 -23.63 13.29 30.39
C SER A 39 -22.32 13.34 31.18
N GLY A 40 -21.29 13.95 30.59
CA GLY A 40 -19.94 14.04 31.17
C GLY A 40 -18.99 12.91 30.76
N GLU A 41 -19.46 11.92 29.99
CA GLU A 41 -18.63 10.85 29.44
C GLU A 41 -17.99 11.28 28.12
N SER A 42 -16.76 10.80 27.89
CA SER A 42 -16.04 10.93 26.63
C SER A 42 -15.43 9.57 26.31
N ASP A 43 -15.74 9.06 25.13
CA ASP A 43 -15.10 7.88 24.57
C ASP A 43 -14.15 8.35 23.46
N GLN A 44 -12.87 8.07 23.63
CA GLN A 44 -11.80 8.45 22.69
C GLN A 44 -11.26 7.26 21.90
N THR A 45 -11.87 6.08 22.04
CA THR A 45 -11.44 4.89 21.31
C THR A 45 -12.13 4.75 19.97
N ILE A 46 -13.30 5.41 19.77
CA ILE A 46 -14.03 5.37 18.50
C ILE A 46 -13.27 6.09 17.38
N ASP A 47 -12.54 5.34 16.56
CA ASP A 47 -11.71 5.89 15.49
C ASP A 47 -11.80 5.12 14.15
N ALA A 48 -11.09 5.65 13.15
CA ALA A 48 -10.97 5.01 11.84
C ALA A 48 -9.56 5.15 11.30
N GLY A 49 -8.90 4.01 11.04
CA GLY A 49 -7.62 3.96 10.37
C GLY A 49 -7.79 4.07 8.86
N ILE A 50 -7.16 5.09 8.26
CA ILE A 50 -7.22 5.37 6.82
C ILE A 50 -5.80 5.61 6.31
N TYR A 51 -5.40 4.92 5.25
CA TYR A 51 -4.06 5.03 4.66
C TYR A 51 -4.11 5.15 3.15
N ARG A 52 -3.05 5.69 2.56
CA ARG A 52 -2.87 5.72 1.11
C ARG A 52 -1.81 4.68 0.73
N PRO A 53 -2.13 3.73 -0.17
CA PRO A 53 -1.13 2.81 -0.69
C PRO A 53 0.06 3.54 -1.30
N ALA A 54 1.24 2.97 -1.14
CA ALA A 54 2.43 3.47 -1.81
C ALA A 54 2.69 2.64 -3.07
N THR A 55 3.57 3.13 -3.94
CA THR A 55 4.02 2.36 -5.10
C THR A 55 5.53 2.34 -5.16
N ILE A 56 6.09 1.19 -5.51
CA ILE A 56 7.51 1.02 -5.81
C ILE A 56 7.66 0.41 -7.20
N GLY A 57 8.53 0.99 -8.01
CA GLY A 57 8.64 0.65 -9.41
C GLY A 57 9.82 1.36 -10.03
N ASP A 58 10.34 0.80 -11.12
CA ASP A 58 11.35 1.46 -11.95
C ASP A 58 11.54 0.73 -13.30
N TYR A 59 12.61 1.08 -14.01
CA TYR A 59 13.07 0.56 -15.28
C TYR A 59 14.10 -0.56 -15.14
N VAL A 60 14.07 -1.53 -16.07
CA VAL A 60 15.15 -2.52 -16.23
C VAL A 60 15.81 -2.31 -17.58
N TRP A 61 17.13 -2.18 -17.63
CA TRP A 61 17.89 -1.94 -18.86
C TRP A 61 18.97 -2.98 -19.10
N ASN A 62 19.39 -3.07 -20.37
CA ASN A 62 20.55 -3.84 -20.77
C ASN A 62 21.79 -2.95 -20.74
N ASP A 63 22.61 -3.12 -19.71
CA ASP A 63 23.92 -2.48 -19.59
C ASP A 63 24.87 -3.05 -20.67
N THR A 64 25.07 -2.30 -21.74
CA THR A 64 25.78 -2.77 -22.94
C THR A 64 27.28 -2.51 -22.90
N ASP A 65 27.73 -1.56 -22.10
CA ASP A 65 29.15 -1.20 -21.97
C ASP A 65 29.76 -1.57 -20.60
N GLY A 66 28.93 -1.99 -19.64
CA GLY A 66 29.31 -2.61 -18.39
C GLY A 66 29.66 -1.63 -17.28
N ASP A 67 29.18 -0.39 -17.33
CA ASP A 67 29.54 0.66 -16.40
C ASP A 67 28.56 0.82 -15.22
N GLY A 68 27.41 0.15 -15.26
CA GLY A 68 26.37 0.18 -14.23
C GLY A 68 25.58 1.49 -14.15
N VAL A 69 25.72 2.38 -15.13
CA VAL A 69 24.92 3.59 -15.32
C VAL A 69 23.84 3.29 -16.35
N GLN A 70 22.71 3.99 -16.28
CA GLN A 70 21.69 3.91 -17.31
C GLN A 70 21.96 4.99 -18.35
N ASP A 71 22.38 4.56 -19.54
CA ASP A 71 22.71 5.48 -20.62
C ASP A 71 21.56 5.69 -21.63
N PRO A 72 21.49 6.86 -22.31
CA PRO A 72 20.42 7.13 -23.28
C PRO A 72 20.36 6.16 -24.47
N THR A 73 21.47 5.46 -24.76
CA THR A 73 21.55 4.46 -25.84
C THR A 73 21.16 3.07 -25.40
N GLU A 74 20.99 2.84 -24.10
CA GLU A 74 20.70 1.54 -23.54
C GLU A 74 19.19 1.28 -23.51
N THR A 75 18.81 0.13 -24.03
CA THR A 75 17.41 -0.22 -24.18
C THR A 75 16.92 -1.01 -22.99
N GLY A 76 15.65 -0.81 -22.67
CA GLY A 76 14.97 -1.54 -21.62
C GLY A 76 14.86 -3.02 -21.95
N LEU A 77 14.72 -3.84 -20.92
CA LEU A 77 14.48 -5.26 -21.06
C LEU A 77 13.03 -5.61 -20.75
N ASN A 78 12.45 -6.45 -21.60
CA ASN A 78 11.11 -6.97 -21.43
C ASN A 78 11.13 -8.37 -20.82
N GLY A 79 10.04 -8.79 -20.17
CA GLY A 79 9.92 -10.15 -19.67
C GLY A 79 10.80 -10.44 -18.46
N VAL A 80 11.40 -9.42 -17.85
CA VAL A 80 12.20 -9.55 -16.64
C VAL A 80 11.26 -9.66 -15.45
N THR A 81 11.34 -10.79 -14.75
CA THR A 81 10.64 -11.01 -13.49
C THR A 81 11.30 -10.19 -12.39
N VAL A 82 10.55 -9.29 -11.77
CA VAL A 82 10.97 -8.52 -10.59
C VAL A 82 10.18 -9.01 -9.38
N ILE A 83 10.90 -9.25 -8.28
CA ILE A 83 10.34 -9.80 -7.04
C ILE A 83 10.65 -8.84 -5.90
N LEU A 84 9.61 -8.32 -5.26
CA LEU A 84 9.72 -7.60 -4.00
C LEU A 84 9.70 -8.59 -2.84
N LYS A 85 10.66 -8.45 -1.94
CA LYS A 85 10.79 -9.29 -0.76
C LYS A 85 10.82 -8.47 0.52
N ASP A 86 10.32 -9.07 1.59
CA ASP A 86 10.54 -8.57 2.94
C ASP A 86 12.04 -8.65 3.29
N ALA A 87 12.61 -7.57 3.80
CA ALA A 87 14.05 -7.47 4.04
C ALA A 87 14.53 -8.37 5.20
N ALA A 88 13.67 -8.66 6.17
CA ALA A 88 14.04 -9.44 7.35
C ALA A 88 13.86 -10.95 7.13
N THR A 89 12.75 -11.34 6.50
CA THR A 89 12.33 -12.74 6.33
C THR A 89 12.64 -13.30 4.93
N LEU A 90 12.95 -12.42 3.96
CA LEU A 90 13.11 -12.75 2.54
C LEU A 90 11.86 -13.36 1.89
N ALA A 91 10.70 -13.27 2.56
CA ALA A 91 9.42 -13.69 2.02
C ALA A 91 9.07 -12.87 0.77
N VAL A 92 8.50 -13.53 -0.24
CA VAL A 92 8.01 -12.83 -1.45
C VAL A 92 6.72 -12.10 -1.10
N LEU A 93 6.74 -10.77 -1.26
CA LEU A 93 5.58 -9.91 -1.05
C LEU A 93 4.80 -9.70 -2.35
N GLN A 94 5.52 -9.47 -3.45
CA GLN A 94 4.92 -9.26 -4.76
C GLN A 94 5.87 -9.70 -5.88
N THR A 95 5.28 -10.15 -7.00
CA THR A 95 6.01 -10.46 -8.24
C THR A 95 5.35 -9.70 -9.39
N THR A 96 6.17 -9.17 -10.29
CA THR A 96 5.73 -8.53 -11.52
C THR A 96 6.69 -8.83 -12.66
N VAL A 97 6.34 -8.43 -13.88
CA VAL A 97 7.16 -8.59 -15.08
C VAL A 97 7.17 -7.27 -15.84
N THR A 98 8.34 -6.81 -16.26
CA THR A 98 8.50 -5.60 -17.09
C THR A 98 7.72 -5.73 -18.40
N THR A 99 6.92 -4.72 -18.75
CA THR A 99 5.99 -4.77 -19.90
C THR A 99 6.47 -3.95 -21.11
N LEU A 100 5.92 -4.26 -22.29
CA LEU A 100 6.40 -3.74 -23.60
C LEU A 100 6.16 -2.24 -23.79
N VAL A 101 5.26 -1.65 -23.02
CA VAL A 101 4.83 -0.27 -23.24
C VAL A 101 5.82 0.72 -22.63
N ASP A 102 6.43 0.37 -21.48
CA ASP A 102 7.30 1.29 -20.75
C ASP A 102 8.63 0.69 -20.30
N GLN A 103 8.83 -0.63 -20.44
CA GLN A 103 9.97 -1.39 -19.88
C GLN A 103 10.17 -1.13 -18.36
N GLN A 104 9.12 -0.59 -17.73
CA GLN A 104 9.02 -0.29 -16.32
C GLN A 104 8.15 -1.35 -15.65
N TYR A 105 8.28 -1.40 -14.33
CA TYR A 105 7.38 -2.11 -13.46
C TYR A 105 6.87 -1.18 -12.35
N SER A 106 5.70 -1.48 -11.81
CA SER A 106 5.18 -0.86 -10.59
C SER A 106 4.51 -1.91 -9.73
N MET A 107 4.74 -1.84 -8.43
CA MET A 107 4.13 -2.66 -7.38
C MET A 107 3.44 -1.73 -6.39
N ILE A 108 2.31 -2.15 -5.84
CA ILE A 108 1.54 -1.39 -4.85
C ILE A 108 1.86 -1.98 -3.48
N LEU A 109 2.19 -1.12 -2.52
CA LEU A 109 2.49 -1.43 -1.12
C LEU A 109 1.32 -1.06 -0.22
#